data_AF-A0A2X2K776-F1
#
_entry.id   AF-A0A2X2K776-F1
#
_cell.length_a   1.000
_cell.length_b   1.000
_cell.length_c   1.000
_cell.angle_alpha   90.00
_cell.angle_beta   90.00
_cell.angle_gamma   90.00
#
_symmetry.space_group_name_H-M   'P 1'
#
loop_
_entity.id
_entity.type
_entity.pdbx_description
1 polymer ?
#
loop_
_entity_poly.entity_id
_entity_poly.type
_entity_poly.pdbx_seq_one_letter_code
_entity_poly.pdbx_strand_id
1 'polypeptide(L)'
;MATYGGQFTLTNLSNRGITSGFAFLDRGAGFGIVQHLIDYQQGDTYGRVFIVGLLNTLLVSALCIVFASVLGFFIGLARLSDNWLLRKLSTIYIEIFRNIPPLLQIFFWYFAVLRNLPGPRARL
;
A
#
# COMPACT_ATOMS: atom_id res chain seq x y z
N MET A 1 18.46 33.39 25.40
CA MET A 1 18.57 34.00 24.06
C MET A 1 18.17 33.07 22.90
N ALA A 2 17.57 31.89 23.16
CA ALA A 2 17.18 30.92 22.11
C ALA A 2 15.67 30.85 21.79
N THR A 3 14.81 31.54 22.54
CA THR A 3 13.35 31.39 22.46
C THR A 3 12.68 32.22 21.35
N TYR A 4 13.36 33.23 20.80
CA TYR A 4 12.77 34.13 19.80
C TYR A 4 12.75 33.55 18.38
N GLY A 5 13.63 32.60 18.06
CA GLY A 5 13.75 32.05 16.70
C GLY A 5 12.49 31.33 16.20
N GLY A 6 11.77 30.62 17.07
CA GLY A 6 10.60 29.82 16.68
C GLY A 6 9.42 30.68 16.21
N GLN A 7 9.14 31.78 16.90
CA GLN A 7 8.05 32.72 16.56
C GLN A 7 8.33 33.41 15.21
N PHE A 8 9.55 33.90 14.98
CA PHE A 8 9.93 34.49 13.69
C PHE A 8 9.85 33.48 12.55
N THR A 9 10.11 32.19 12.80
CA THR A 9 10.06 31.15 11.76
C THR A 9 8.60 30.86 11.36
N LEU A 10 7.67 30.76 12.31
CA LEU A 10 6.24 30.57 12.05
C LEU A 10 5.62 31.75 11.28
N THR A 11 5.96 32.98 11.68
CA THR A 11 5.49 34.19 10.99
C THR A 11 6.08 34.29 9.57
N ASN A 12 7.36 33.94 9.37
CA ASN A 12 7.98 33.90 8.03
C ASN A 12 7.41 32.78 7.13
N LEU A 13 7.03 31.62 7.68
CA LEU A 13 6.37 30.55 6.91
C LEU A 13 4.96 30.97 6.46
N SER A 14 4.17 31.57 7.37
CA SER A 14 2.83 32.04 7.08
C SER A 14 2.80 33.12 5.97
N ASN A 15 3.76 34.05 6.01
CA ASN A 15 3.93 35.09 4.99
C ASN A 15 4.44 34.57 3.64
N ARG A 16 4.98 33.34 3.59
CA ARG A 16 5.47 32.69 2.35
C ARG A 16 4.47 31.71 1.75
N GLY A 17 3.24 31.66 2.28
CA GLY A 17 2.22 30.70 1.84
C GLY A 17 2.56 29.25 2.17
N ILE A 18 3.60 29.00 2.96
CA ILE A 18 3.95 27.68 3.46
C ILE A 18 3.01 27.42 4.64
N THR A 19 1.89 26.78 4.34
CA THR A 19 0.92 26.34 5.33
C THR A 19 1.57 25.28 6.22
N SER A 20 2.11 25.68 7.37
CA SER A 20 2.49 24.76 8.43
C SER A 20 1.22 24.29 9.17
N GLY A 21 1.07 22.98 9.38
CA GLY A 21 -0.06 22.39 10.13
C GLY A 21 -1.03 21.56 9.27
N PHE A 22 -2.23 21.29 9.81
CA PHE A 22 -3.22 20.37 9.21
C PHE A 22 -4.21 21.01 8.22
N ALA A 23 -4.09 22.31 7.96
CA ALA A 23 -4.99 23.03 7.03
C ALA A 23 -4.91 22.53 5.57
N PHE A 24 -3.93 21.68 5.23
CA PHE A 24 -3.93 20.99 3.94
C PHE A 24 -5.05 19.95 3.81
N LEU A 25 -5.54 19.38 4.92
CA LEU A 25 -6.59 18.36 4.92
C LEU A 25 -7.91 18.88 4.37
N ASP A 26 -8.18 20.18 4.52
CA ASP A 26 -9.41 20.83 4.03
C ASP A 26 -9.30 21.26 2.56
N ARG A 27 -8.12 21.15 1.93
CA ARG A 27 -7.97 21.46 0.51
C ARG A 27 -8.53 20.33 -0.35
N GLY A 28 -9.17 20.67 -1.47
CA GLY A 28 -9.64 19.70 -2.46
C GLY A 28 -8.47 18.95 -3.11
N ALA A 29 -8.56 17.63 -3.14
CA ALA A 29 -7.61 16.74 -3.77
C ALA A 29 -8.04 16.48 -5.22
N GLY A 30 -7.34 17.10 -6.18
CA GLY A 30 -7.68 17.04 -7.61
C GLY A 30 -7.32 15.73 -8.33
N PHE A 31 -7.34 14.59 -7.66
CA PHE A 31 -6.97 13.29 -8.25
C PHE A 31 -7.96 12.18 -7.91
N GLY A 32 -8.09 11.21 -8.82
CA GLY A 32 -8.94 10.03 -8.64
C GLY A 32 -8.25 8.92 -7.87
N ILE A 33 -9.02 8.19 -7.06
CA ILE A 33 -8.58 6.97 -6.39
C ILE A 33 -9.34 5.80 -7.03
N VAL A 34 -8.62 4.80 -7.52
CA VAL A 34 -9.21 3.66 -8.26
C VAL A 34 -10.10 2.79 -7.36
N GLN A 35 -9.64 2.55 -6.13
CA GLN A 35 -10.39 1.78 -5.13
C GLN A 35 -10.82 2.73 -4.02
N HIS A 36 -12.12 2.81 -3.74
CA HIS A 36 -12.64 3.59 -2.63
C HIS A 36 -13.77 2.82 -1.94
N LEU A 37 -13.61 2.59 -0.63
CA LEU A 37 -14.61 1.87 0.18
C LEU A 37 -15.81 2.74 0.57
N ILE A 38 -15.62 4.05 0.52
CA ILE A 38 -16.62 5.08 0.78
C ILE A 38 -16.73 5.97 -0.45
N ASP A 39 -17.85 6.67 -0.61
CA ASP A 39 -18.05 7.58 -1.73
C ASP A 39 -16.95 8.63 -1.75
N TYR A 40 -16.24 8.70 -2.87
CA TYR A 40 -15.16 9.65 -3.10
C TYR A 40 -15.27 10.24 -4.49
N GLN A 41 -15.13 11.55 -4.59
CA GLN A 41 -15.10 12.29 -5.84
C GLN A 41 -13.76 13.02 -6.01
N GLN A 42 -13.32 13.24 -7.24
CA GLN A 42 -12.04 13.92 -7.57
C GLN A 42 -11.93 15.39 -7.12
N GLY A 43 -12.92 15.92 -6.41
CA GLY A 43 -12.89 17.25 -5.79
C GLY A 43 -12.93 17.23 -4.25
N ASP A 44 -13.03 16.05 -3.65
CA ASP A 44 -13.10 15.88 -2.20
C ASP A 44 -11.80 16.28 -1.52
N THR A 45 -11.85 16.57 -0.22
CA THR A 45 -10.70 17.11 0.50
C THR A 45 -9.59 16.07 0.75
N TYR A 46 -8.34 16.51 0.94
CA TYR A 46 -7.22 15.62 1.30
C TYR A 46 -7.49 14.82 2.58
N GLY A 47 -8.27 15.35 3.52
CA GLY A 47 -8.72 14.62 4.71
C GLY A 47 -9.59 13.42 4.35
N ARG A 48 -10.51 13.58 3.38
CA ARG A 48 -11.32 12.46 2.88
C ARG A 48 -10.47 11.44 2.13
N VAL A 49 -9.53 11.89 1.30
CA VAL A 49 -8.54 11.00 0.64
C VAL A 49 -7.77 10.17 1.66
N PHE A 50 -7.31 10.79 2.75
CA PHE A 50 -6.57 10.10 3.79
C PHE A 50 -7.41 8.97 4.41
N ILE A 51 -8.68 9.24 4.72
CA ILE A 51 -9.60 8.22 5.26
C ILE A 51 -9.82 7.10 4.24
N VAL A 52 -10.04 7.41 2.97
CA VAL A 52 -10.19 6.41 1.90
C VAL A 52 -8.94 5.53 1.81
N GLY A 53 -7.76 6.13 1.77
CA GLY A 53 -6.48 5.41 1.73
C GLY A 53 -6.26 4.55 2.97
N LEU A 54 -6.60 5.05 4.15
CA LEU A 54 -6.54 4.31 5.40
C LEU A 54 -7.46 3.09 5.38
N LEU A 55 -8.72 3.25 4.97
CA LEU A 55 -9.69 2.16 4.86
C LEU A 55 -9.24 1.09 3.87
N ASN A 56 -8.72 1.48 2.71
CA ASN A 56 -8.17 0.54 1.75
C ASN A 56 -6.98 -0.23 2.32
N THR A 57 -6.05 0.46 2.99
CA THR A 57 -4.88 -0.17 3.62
C THR A 57 -5.31 -1.16 4.69
N LEU A 58 -6.28 -0.81 5.53
CA LEU A 58 -6.84 -1.70 6.55
C LEU A 58 -7.51 -2.92 5.92
N LEU A 59 -8.33 -2.73 4.89
CA LEU A 59 -8.98 -3.85 4.20
C LEU A 59 -7.95 -4.80 3.59
N VAL A 60 -6.99 -4.28 2.84
CA VAL A 60 -5.98 -5.10 2.17
C VAL A 60 -5.11 -5.81 3.21
N SER A 61 -4.72 -5.12 4.29
CA SER A 61 -3.92 -5.73 5.36
C SER A 61 -4.70 -6.83 6.09
N ALA A 62 -5.99 -6.61 6.40
CA ALA A 62 -6.83 -7.61 7.04
C ALA A 62 -6.97 -8.87 6.17
N LEU A 63 -7.25 -8.70 4.87
CA LEU A 63 -7.31 -9.81 3.92
C LEU A 63 -5.94 -10.53 3.83
N CYS A 64 -4.84 -9.78 3.68
CA CYS A 64 -3.49 -10.36 3.64
C CYS A 64 -3.18 -11.16 4.90
N ILE A 65 -3.52 -10.66 6.09
CA ILE A 65 -3.30 -11.38 7.36
C ILE A 65 -4.06 -12.70 7.34
N VAL A 66 -5.36 -12.69 7.02
CA VAL A 66 -6.19 -13.91 6.99
C VAL A 66 -5.61 -14.94 6.01
N PHE A 67 -5.33 -14.54 4.77
CA PHE A 67 -4.80 -15.46 3.76
C PHE A 67 -3.38 -15.95 4.09
N ALA A 68 -2.49 -15.06 4.54
CA ALA A 68 -1.13 -15.42 4.90
C ALA A 68 -1.10 -16.34 6.13
N SER A 69 -1.98 -16.13 7.11
CA SER A 69 -2.09 -17.02 8.27
C SER A 69 -2.57 -18.40 7.87
N VAL A 70 -3.62 -18.50 7.05
CA VAL A 70 -4.14 -19.80 6.59
C VAL A 70 -3.08 -20.55 5.76
N LEU A 71 -2.50 -19.91 4.75
CA LEU A 71 -1.48 -20.53 3.90
C LEU A 71 -0.21 -20.86 4.70
N GLY A 72 0.27 -19.92 5.50
CA GLY A 72 1.46 -20.10 6.34
C GLY A 72 1.30 -21.23 7.34
N PHE A 73 0.10 -21.39 7.91
CA PHE A 73 -0.21 -22.51 8.80
C PHE A 73 -0.11 -23.86 8.09
N PHE A 74 -0.78 -24.03 6.94
CA PHE A 74 -0.73 -25.29 6.19
C PHE A 74 0.69 -25.63 5.68
N ILE A 75 1.40 -24.63 5.15
CA ILE A 75 2.78 -24.83 4.68
C ILE A 75 3.72 -25.13 5.86
N GLY A 76 3.49 -24.49 7.01
CA GLY A 76 4.19 -24.77 8.26
C GLY A 76 3.98 -26.22 8.73
N LEU A 77 2.74 -26.71 8.71
CA LEU A 77 2.43 -28.11 9.01
C LEU A 77 3.08 -29.07 8.02
N ALA A 78 3.01 -28.79 6.73
CA ALA A 78 3.64 -29.62 5.69
C ALA A 78 5.16 -29.70 5.84
N ARG A 79 5.81 -28.65 6.38
CA ARG A 79 7.23 -28.66 6.72
C ARG A 79 7.56 -29.55 7.92
N LEU A 80 6.65 -29.71 8.88
CA LEU A 80 6.86 -30.57 10.05
C LEU A 80 6.53 -32.06 9.76
N SER A 81 5.89 -32.35 8.64
CA SER A 81 5.53 -33.72 8.26
C SER A 81 6.77 -34.62 8.11
N ASP A 82 6.66 -35.87 8.54
CA ASP A 82 7.66 -36.92 8.32
C ASP A 82 7.80 -37.31 6.84
N ASN A 83 6.83 -36.94 6.00
CA ASN A 83 6.92 -37.17 4.56
C ASN A 83 7.98 -36.26 3.93
N TRP A 84 9.08 -36.87 3.50
CA TRP A 84 10.22 -36.19 2.88
C TRP A 84 9.82 -35.26 1.73
N LEU A 85 8.86 -35.65 0.88
CA LEU A 85 8.47 -34.87 -0.29
C LEU A 85 7.74 -33.58 0.11
N LEU A 86 6.73 -33.69 0.99
CA LEU A 86 5.98 -32.55 1.53
C LEU A 86 6.90 -31.57 2.26
N ARG A 87 7.83 -32.09 3.06
CA ARG A 87 8.82 -31.27 3.77
C ARG A 87 9.74 -30.52 2.81
N LYS A 88 10.24 -31.21 1.77
CA LYS A 88 11.15 -30.62 0.78
C LYS A 88 10.45 -29.52 -0.03
N LEU A 89 9.24 -29.80 -0.55
CA LEU A 89 8.47 -28.82 -1.32
C LEU A 89 8.12 -27.58 -0.50
N SER A 90 7.68 -27.76 0.75
CA SER A 90 7.37 -26.65 1.66
C SER A 90 8.61 -25.81 1.97
N THR A 91 9.77 -26.46 2.15
CA THR A 91 11.05 -25.77 2.38
C THR A 91 11.46 -24.94 1.16
N ILE A 92 11.39 -25.51 -0.04
CA ILE A 92 11.69 -24.80 -1.30
C ILE A 92 10.78 -23.59 -1.47
N TYR A 93 9.47 -23.77 -1.26
CA TYR A 93 8.51 -22.67 -1.32
C TYR A 93 8.92 -21.54 -0.35
N ILE A 94 9.12 -21.85 0.93
CA ILE A 94 9.46 -20.84 1.95
C ILE A 94 10.77 -20.13 1.60
N GLU A 95 11.80 -20.86 1.19
CA GLU A 95 13.10 -20.29 0.83
C GLU A 95 13.00 -19.36 -0.38
N ILE A 96 12.29 -19.74 -1.43
CA ILE A 96 12.11 -18.91 -2.62
C ILE A 96 11.43 -17.57 -2.24
N PHE A 97 10.28 -17.64 -1.57
CA PHE A 97 9.50 -16.43 -1.26
C PHE A 97 10.17 -15.51 -0.23
N ARG A 98 11.02 -16.06 0.67
CA ARG A 98 11.75 -15.25 1.65
C ARG A 98 13.06 -14.66 1.13
N ASN A 99 13.69 -15.30 0.14
CA ASN A 99 14.98 -14.85 -0.40
C ASN A 99 14.84 -13.99 -1.66
N ILE A 100 13.73 -14.10 -2.40
CA ILE A 100 13.49 -13.25 -3.58
C ILE A 100 13.13 -11.82 -3.15
N PRO A 101 13.84 -10.79 -3.66
CA PRO A 101 13.50 -9.40 -3.39
C PRO A 101 12.04 -9.08 -3.79
N PRO A 102 11.27 -8.40 -2.94
CA PRO A 102 9.87 -8.08 -3.24
C PRO A 102 9.73 -7.22 -4.50
N LEU A 103 10.72 -6.37 -4.78
CA LEU A 103 10.76 -5.58 -6.01
C LEU A 103 10.80 -6.45 -7.26
N LEU A 104 11.55 -7.56 -7.24
CA LEU A 104 11.59 -8.50 -8.36
C LEU A 104 10.23 -9.16 -8.56
N GLN A 105 9.53 -9.49 -7.48
CA GLN A 105 8.18 -10.07 -7.56
C GLN A 105 7.21 -9.10 -8.24
N ILE A 106 7.24 -7.82 -7.87
CA ILE A 106 6.41 -6.77 -8.48
C ILE A 106 6.73 -6.64 -9.98
N PHE A 107 8.01 -6.58 -10.35
CA PHE A 107 8.42 -6.52 -11.75
C PHE A 107 8.01 -7.77 -12.54
N PHE A 108 8.14 -8.96 -11.96
CA PHE A 108 7.70 -10.19 -12.60
C PHE A 108 6.21 -10.12 -12.96
N TRP A 109 5.33 -9.77 -12.03
CA TRP A 109 3.90 -9.67 -12.30
C TRP A 109 3.57 -8.57 -13.31
N TYR A 110 4.28 -7.44 -13.27
CA TYR A 110 4.11 -6.38 -14.24
C TYR A 110 4.45 -6.85 -15.67
N PHE A 111 5.63 -7.45 -15.87
CA PHE A 111 6.09 -7.86 -17.20
C PHE A 111 5.43 -9.15 -17.70
N ALA A 112 5.16 -10.12 -16.83
CA ALA A 112 4.60 -11.41 -17.20
C ALA A 112 3.09 -11.32 -17.46
N VAL A 113 2.36 -10.55 -16.65
CA VAL A 113 0.89 -10.51 -16.72
C VAL A 113 0.41 -9.18 -17.29
N LEU A 114 0.66 -8.07 -16.59
CA LEU A 114 0.06 -6.77 -16.93
C LEU A 114 0.44 -6.28 -18.33
N ARG A 115 1.69 -6.46 -18.75
CA ARG A 115 2.16 -6.05 -20.08
C ARG A 115 1.54 -6.85 -21.22
N ASN A 116 1.19 -8.11 -20.98
CA ASN A 116 0.59 -8.99 -21.98
C ASN A 116 -0.94 -8.85 -22.05
N LEU A 117 -1.56 -8.16 -21.09
CA LEU A 117 -2.98 -7.85 -21.16
C LEU A 117 -3.23 -6.87 -22.32
N PRO A 118 -4.11 -7.20 -23.29
CA PRO A 118 -4.46 -6.27 -24.35
C PRO A 118 -5.05 -4.99 -23.75
N GLY A 119 -4.60 -3.84 -24.26
CA GLY A 119 -5.04 -2.53 -23.76
C GLY A 119 -6.57 -2.41 -23.76
N PRO A 120 -7.15 -1.57 -22.88
CA PRO A 120 -8.59 -1.37 -22.80
C PRO A 120 -9.16 -1.15 -24.19
N ARG A 121 -10.03 -2.07 -24.65
CA ARG A 121 -10.62 -1.98 -25.99
C ARG A 121 -11.32 -0.62 -26.07
N ALA A 122 -10.79 0.27 -26.90
CA ALA A 122 -11.46 1.50 -27.26
C ALA A 122 -12.77 1.08 -27.94
N ARG A 123 -13.88 1.18 -27.19
CA ARG A 123 -15.20 1.07 -27.79
C ARG A 123 -15.43 2.41 -28.49
N LEU A 124 -15.53 2.33 -29.82
CA LEU A 124 -15.98 3.40 -30.71
C LEU A 124 -17.34 3.94 -30.25
#